data_AF-A0A8C3I2Y2-F1
#
_entry.id   AF-A0A8C3I2Y2-F1
#
_cell.length_a   1.000
_cell.length_b   1.000
_cell.length_c   1.000
_cell.angle_alpha   90.00
_cell.angle_beta   90.00
_cell.angle_gamma   90.00
#
_symmetry.space_group_name_H-M   'P 1'
#
loop_
_entity.id
_entity.type
_entity.pdbx_description
1 polymer ?
#
loop_
_entity_poly.entity_id
_entity_poly.type
_entity_poly.pdbx_seq_one_letter_code
_entity_poly.pdbx_strand_id
1 'polypeptide(L)'
;IDHVSDSFLDTTIPLLVLIEAAKNGREKEIKEYAAIFREHTSRLVEVANLACSLSTNEDGIKIVQMAANHIETLCPQVINAALALAARPKSQVVKNSMEIYKSTWENRIHVLTEAVDDITSIDDFLAVSEGHILEDVNKCILALREQDADDLDRAAGAIRGRAARVAHIVSGEMDSYEPGVYTGGVMKKVQYLTNTVIPEFVTQVNIALESLSRNTMHQFDDNQFVDISKKVYDTIHDIRCSVMVIRVTNLNLCFFSQKKSSPDTRAILDHSRKGSSLTVKTDFSLVEYGIRLLISSVLSGHNAKPEKWPLYGTC
;
A
#
# COMPACT_ATOMS: atom_id res chain seq x y z
N ILE A 1 -0.19 -2.69 10.59
CA ILE A 1 0.27 -2.21 9.27
C ILE A 1 -0.83 -2.36 8.24
N ASP A 2 -1.61 -3.44 8.28
CA ASP A 2 -2.83 -3.61 7.47
C ASP A 2 -3.75 -2.37 7.52
N HIS A 3 -4.04 -1.87 8.72
CA HIS A 3 -4.86 -0.67 8.89
C HIS A 3 -4.22 0.62 8.34
N VAL A 4 -2.88 0.72 8.31
CA VAL A 4 -2.16 1.86 7.70
C VAL A 4 -2.29 1.79 6.18
N SER A 5 -2.13 0.58 5.62
CA SER A 5 -2.29 0.36 4.18
C SER A 5 -3.72 0.62 3.71
N ASP A 6 -4.75 0.35 4.52
CA ASP A 6 -6.16 0.53 4.14
C ASP A 6 -6.69 1.94 4.42
N SER A 7 -6.43 2.48 5.63
CA SER A 7 -7.09 3.72 6.09
C SER A 7 -6.56 4.95 5.39
N PHE A 8 -5.33 4.91 4.87
CA PHE A 8 -4.70 6.02 4.17
C PHE A 8 -4.75 5.91 2.64
N LEU A 9 -5.64 5.07 2.06
CA LEU A 9 -5.83 4.99 0.60
C LEU A 9 -6.69 6.12 0.06
N ASP A 10 -7.81 6.41 0.70
CA ASP A 10 -8.79 7.43 0.27
C ASP A 10 -9.13 8.38 1.42
N THR A 11 -8.24 9.34 1.67
CA THR A 11 -8.40 10.32 2.75
C THR A 11 -9.19 11.58 2.34
N THR A 12 -9.46 11.74 1.03
CA THR A 12 -10.08 12.95 0.45
C THR A 12 -11.57 12.80 0.19
N ILE A 13 -12.06 11.58 -0.09
CA ILE A 13 -13.46 11.35 -0.49
C ILE A 13 -14.47 11.84 0.57
N PRO A 14 -14.34 11.51 1.87
CA PRO A 14 -15.29 11.98 2.88
C PRO A 14 -15.38 13.51 2.96
N LEU A 15 -14.26 14.22 2.76
CA LEU A 15 -14.22 15.67 2.72
C LEU A 15 -14.94 16.23 1.49
N LEU A 16 -14.69 15.66 0.31
CA LEU A 16 -15.29 16.11 -0.94
C LEU A 16 -16.82 15.95 -0.92
N VAL A 17 -17.31 14.81 -0.42
CA VAL A 17 -18.75 14.57 -0.27
C VAL A 17 -19.39 15.57 0.70
N LEU A 18 -18.73 15.85 1.84
CA LEU A 18 -19.19 16.85 2.80
C LEU A 18 -19.27 18.26 2.17
N ILE A 19 -18.23 18.68 1.44
CA ILE A 19 -18.18 19.98 0.77
C ILE A 19 -19.24 20.08 -0.33
N GLU A 20 -19.46 19.01 -1.09
CA GLU A 20 -20.46 19.00 -2.15
C GLU A 20 -21.88 19.12 -1.59
N ALA A 21 -22.20 18.42 -0.49
CA ALA A 21 -23.46 18.61 0.21
C ALA A 21 -23.63 20.05 0.73
N ALA A 22 -22.56 20.65 1.24
CA ALA A 22 -22.55 22.03 1.70
C ALA A 22 -22.77 23.05 0.56
N LYS A 23 -22.12 22.87 -0.58
CA LYS A 23 -22.27 23.73 -1.77
C LYS A 23 -23.72 23.72 -2.29
N ASN A 24 -24.40 22.58 -2.19
CA ASN A 24 -25.79 22.41 -2.59
C ASN A 24 -26.82 22.85 -1.53
N GLY A 25 -26.38 23.32 -0.35
CA GLY A 25 -27.29 23.76 0.73
C GLY A 25 -28.13 22.63 1.32
N ARG A 26 -27.66 21.38 1.27
CA ARG A 26 -28.39 20.20 1.77
C ARG A 26 -28.25 20.09 3.30
N GLU A 27 -28.89 21.00 4.04
CA GLU A 27 -28.77 21.12 5.51
C GLU A 27 -29.19 19.86 6.31
N LYS A 28 -30.04 19.00 5.74
CA LYS A 28 -30.44 17.74 6.38
C LYS A 28 -29.33 16.68 6.28
N GLU A 29 -28.81 16.50 5.06
CA GLU A 29 -27.79 15.48 4.75
C GLU A 29 -26.41 15.84 5.29
N ILE A 30 -26.09 17.14 5.40
CA ILE A 30 -24.77 17.58 5.85
C ILE A 30 -24.41 17.06 7.25
N LYS A 31 -25.40 16.81 8.12
CA LYS A 31 -25.16 16.25 9.45
C LYS A 31 -24.70 14.79 9.38
N GLU A 32 -25.25 14.02 8.45
CA GLU A 32 -24.87 12.63 8.21
C GLU A 32 -23.46 12.59 7.61
N TYR A 33 -23.19 13.41 6.59
CA TYR A 33 -21.84 13.50 6.00
C TYR A 33 -20.79 14.02 6.97
N ALA A 34 -21.15 14.94 7.88
CA ALA A 34 -20.25 15.39 8.94
C ALA A 34 -19.93 14.27 9.93
N ALA A 35 -20.90 13.40 10.24
CA ALA A 35 -20.67 12.23 11.09
C ALA A 35 -19.72 11.23 10.41
N ILE A 36 -19.92 10.94 9.12
CA ILE A 36 -19.03 10.07 8.33
C ILE A 36 -17.61 10.63 8.28
N PHE A 37 -17.46 11.93 8.01
CA PHE A 37 -16.16 12.60 8.00
C PHE A 37 -15.44 12.53 9.35
N ARG A 38 -16.18 12.74 10.45
CA ARG A 38 -15.65 12.62 11.81
C ARG A 38 -15.24 11.18 12.16
N GLU A 39 -16.05 10.19 11.79
CA GLU A 39 -15.71 8.78 12.01
C GLU A 39 -14.45 8.38 11.24
N HIS A 40 -14.36 8.78 9.97
CA HIS A 40 -13.15 8.58 9.17
C HIS A 40 -11.92 9.23 9.80
N THR A 41 -12.08 10.45 10.33
CA THR A 41 -11.01 11.14 11.07
C THR A 41 -10.57 10.36 12.31
N SER A 42 -11.51 9.86 13.12
CA SER A 42 -11.22 9.04 14.31
C SER A 42 -10.40 7.81 13.91
N ARG A 43 -10.80 7.13 12.83
CA ARG A 43 -10.10 5.96 12.31
C ARG A 43 -8.66 6.27 11.92
N LEU A 44 -8.41 7.39 11.22
CA LEU A 44 -7.05 7.80 10.87
C LEU A 44 -6.16 8.01 12.10
N VAL A 45 -6.71 8.64 13.14
CA VAL A 45 -6.00 8.89 14.41
C VAL A 45 -5.75 7.60 15.17
N GLU A 46 -6.73 6.71 15.25
CA GLU A 46 -6.59 5.38 15.86
C GLU A 46 -5.48 4.56 15.18
N VAL A 47 -5.43 4.58 13.85
CA VAL A 47 -4.40 3.88 13.08
C VAL A 47 -3.02 4.50 13.29
N ALA A 48 -2.92 5.83 13.33
CA ALA A 48 -1.67 6.52 13.65
C ALA A 48 -1.16 6.16 15.05
N ASN A 49 -2.04 6.12 16.05
CA ASN A 49 -1.69 5.72 17.41
C ASN A 49 -1.27 4.25 17.51
N LEU A 50 -1.88 3.36 16.71
CA LEU A 50 -1.46 1.97 16.60
C LEU A 50 -0.06 1.87 15.95
N ALA A 51 0.24 2.67 14.93
CA ALA A 51 1.59 2.72 14.37
C ALA A 51 2.61 3.16 15.43
N CYS A 52 2.27 4.16 16.26
CA CYS A 52 3.12 4.58 17.38
C CYS A 52 3.38 3.46 18.40
N SER A 53 2.38 2.64 18.73
CA SER A 53 2.55 1.57 19.74
C SER A 53 3.43 0.41 19.28
N LEU A 54 3.66 0.30 17.97
CA LEU A 54 4.50 -0.71 17.34
C LEU A 54 5.91 -0.18 17.01
N SER A 55 6.12 1.13 17.05
CA SER A 55 7.40 1.76 16.74
C SER A 55 8.30 1.87 17.97
N THR A 56 9.61 1.87 17.73
CA THR A 56 10.64 2.16 18.76
C THR A 56 11.28 3.54 18.57
N ASN A 57 10.88 4.30 17.53
CA ASN A 57 11.40 5.63 17.24
C ASN A 57 10.69 6.69 18.11
N GLU A 58 11.23 7.00 19.29
CA GLU A 58 10.62 7.94 20.24
C GLU A 58 10.33 9.34 19.66
N ASP A 59 11.24 9.87 18.84
CA ASP A 59 11.06 11.20 18.27
C ASP A 59 10.04 11.19 17.13
N GLY A 60 10.05 10.17 16.28
CA GLY A 60 9.02 9.96 15.27
C GLY A 60 7.63 9.77 15.88
N ILE A 61 7.52 9.03 16.99
CA ILE A 61 6.26 8.85 17.74
C ILE A 61 5.71 10.22 18.19
N LYS A 62 6.55 11.11 18.73
CA LYS A 62 6.11 12.46 19.14
C LYS A 62 5.60 13.26 17.95
N ILE A 63 6.27 13.18 16.79
CA ILE A 63 5.84 13.88 15.57
C ILE A 63 4.47 13.38 15.12
N VAL A 64 4.25 12.06 15.08
CA VAL A 64 2.95 11.46 14.73
C VAL A 64 1.86 11.89 15.70
N GLN A 65 2.12 11.85 17.01
CA GLN A 65 1.16 12.28 18.03
C GLN A 65 0.79 13.77 17.88
N MET A 66 1.78 14.63 17.60
CA MET A 66 1.51 16.05 17.33
C MET A 66 0.67 16.24 16.06
N ALA A 67 0.98 15.52 14.97
CA ALA A 67 0.21 15.58 13.74
C ALA A 67 -1.24 15.07 13.92
N ALA A 68 -1.44 13.98 14.66
CA ALA A 68 -2.75 13.43 14.97
C ALA A 68 -3.59 14.43 15.80
N ASN A 69 -3.01 15.05 16.81
CA ASN A 69 -3.67 16.10 17.61
C ASN A 69 -4.08 17.31 16.74
N HIS A 70 -3.26 17.71 15.76
CA HIS A 70 -3.63 18.77 14.82
C HIS A 70 -4.84 18.38 13.95
N ILE A 71 -4.96 17.12 13.54
CA ILE A 71 -6.11 16.63 12.78
C ILE A 71 -7.37 16.61 13.64
N GLU A 72 -7.29 16.08 14.86
CA GLU A 72 -8.44 16.05 15.79
C GLU A 72 -8.97 17.47 16.08
N THR A 73 -8.06 18.42 16.31
CA THR A 73 -8.44 19.81 16.60
C THR A 73 -8.98 20.57 15.38
N LEU A 74 -8.54 20.20 14.17
CA LEU A 74 -9.00 20.80 12.92
C LEU A 74 -10.36 20.24 12.46
N CYS A 75 -10.64 18.97 12.72
CA CYS A 75 -11.87 18.28 12.30
C CYS A 75 -13.18 19.06 12.59
N PRO A 76 -13.44 19.54 13.83
CA PRO A 76 -14.65 20.30 14.10
C PRO A 76 -14.69 21.65 13.37
N GLN A 77 -13.54 22.26 13.06
CA GLN A 77 -13.48 23.54 12.34
C GLN A 77 -13.87 23.36 10.87
N VAL A 78 -13.41 22.28 10.24
CA VAL A 78 -13.79 21.89 8.87
C VAL A 78 -15.30 21.63 8.79
N ILE A 79 -15.85 20.88 9.76
CA ILE A 79 -17.28 20.62 9.85
C ILE A 79 -18.07 21.93 10.01
N ASN A 80 -17.63 22.82 10.89
CA ASN A 80 -18.29 24.11 11.12
C ASN A 80 -18.25 25.01 9.87
N ALA A 81 -17.15 25.00 9.12
CA ALA A 81 -17.05 25.71 7.85
C ALA A 81 -18.03 25.15 6.81
N ALA A 82 -18.17 23.82 6.73
CA ALA A 82 -19.12 23.17 5.85
C ALA A 82 -20.58 23.50 6.24
N LEU A 83 -20.91 23.49 7.54
CA LEU A 83 -22.23 23.89 8.04
C LEU A 83 -22.55 25.35 7.72
N ALA A 84 -21.59 26.26 7.90
CA ALA A 84 -21.75 27.66 7.54
C ALA A 84 -21.99 27.82 6.02
N LEU A 85 -21.30 27.04 5.20
CA LEU A 85 -21.49 27.03 3.75
C LEU A 85 -22.86 26.50 3.35
N ALA A 86 -23.35 25.43 3.99
CA ALA A 86 -24.70 24.91 3.76
C ALA A 86 -25.79 25.92 4.08
N ALA A 87 -25.63 26.69 5.16
CA ALA A 87 -26.58 27.74 5.54
C ALA A 87 -26.53 28.97 4.60
N ARG A 88 -25.39 29.21 3.94
CA ARG A 88 -25.17 30.38 3.06
C ARG A 88 -24.41 30.02 1.78
N PRO A 89 -24.97 29.14 0.92
CA PRO A 89 -24.23 28.56 -0.21
C PRO A 89 -23.90 29.56 -1.32
N LYS A 90 -24.57 30.72 -1.34
CA LYS A 90 -24.30 31.81 -2.30
C LYS A 90 -23.21 32.78 -1.83
N SER A 91 -22.81 32.74 -0.56
CA SER A 91 -21.86 33.71 -0.01
C SER A 91 -20.43 33.39 -0.43
N GLN A 92 -19.79 34.31 -1.17
CA GLN A 92 -18.41 34.14 -1.61
C GLN A 92 -17.42 34.09 -0.44
N VAL A 93 -17.68 34.84 0.63
CA VAL A 93 -16.83 34.84 1.83
C VAL A 93 -16.81 33.45 2.48
N VAL A 94 -17.97 32.81 2.58
CA VAL A 94 -18.09 31.48 3.19
C VAL A 94 -17.51 30.41 2.27
N LYS A 95 -17.69 30.53 0.95
CA LYS A 95 -17.02 29.65 -0.02
C LYS A 95 -15.50 29.72 0.12
N ASN A 96 -14.93 30.94 0.13
CA ASN A 96 -13.49 31.13 0.30
C ASN A 96 -13.00 30.55 1.64
N SER A 97 -13.78 30.73 2.72
CA SER A 97 -13.47 30.12 4.02
C SER A 97 -13.42 28.60 3.95
N MET A 98 -14.38 27.95 3.28
CA MET A 98 -14.41 26.50 3.14
C MET A 98 -13.19 25.99 2.34
N GLU A 99 -12.81 26.67 1.27
CA GLU A 99 -11.63 26.28 0.47
C GLU A 99 -10.31 26.41 1.28
N ILE A 100 -10.20 27.41 2.17
CA ILE A 100 -9.06 27.53 3.10
C ILE A 100 -8.99 26.32 4.03
N TYR A 101 -10.12 25.93 4.64
CA TYR A 101 -10.18 24.78 5.53
C TYR A 101 -9.92 23.46 4.78
N LYS A 102 -10.41 23.33 3.54
CA LYS A 102 -10.12 22.18 2.67
C LYS A 102 -8.61 22.02 2.45
N SER A 103 -7.94 23.07 1.97
CA SER A 103 -6.48 23.04 1.73
C SER A 103 -5.69 22.78 3.01
N THR A 104 -6.13 23.37 4.13
CA THR A 104 -5.49 23.13 5.45
C THR A 104 -5.65 21.67 5.87
N TRP A 105 -6.82 21.08 5.68
CA TRP A 105 -7.08 19.67 5.99
C TRP A 105 -6.20 18.75 5.16
N GLU A 106 -6.17 18.93 3.83
CA GLU A 106 -5.35 18.13 2.92
C GLU A 106 -3.87 18.18 3.33
N ASN A 107 -3.35 19.36 3.70
CA ASN A 107 -1.99 19.51 4.21
C ASN A 107 -1.78 18.73 5.53
N ARG A 108 -2.69 18.84 6.50
CA ARG A 108 -2.54 18.12 7.79
C ARG A 108 -2.59 16.60 7.62
N ILE A 109 -3.46 16.11 6.75
CA ILE A 109 -3.51 14.68 6.39
C ILE A 109 -2.19 14.23 5.77
N HIS A 110 -1.63 15.02 4.86
CA HIS A 110 -0.34 14.72 4.25
C HIS A 110 0.77 14.61 5.31
N VAL A 111 0.89 15.61 6.21
CA VAL A 111 1.88 15.61 7.30
C VAL A 111 1.70 14.40 8.23
N LEU A 112 0.47 14.03 8.60
CA LEU A 112 0.23 12.83 9.41
C LEU A 112 0.69 11.57 8.68
N THR A 113 0.37 11.47 7.39
CA THR A 113 0.69 10.28 6.58
C THR A 113 2.20 10.10 6.47
N GLU A 114 2.94 11.17 6.16
CA GLU A 114 4.41 11.15 6.12
C GLU A 114 5.01 10.76 7.48
N ALA A 115 4.53 11.36 8.56
CA ALA A 115 5.03 11.03 9.90
C ALA A 115 4.76 9.56 10.28
N VAL A 116 3.61 9.00 9.88
CA VAL A 116 3.28 7.58 10.12
C VAL A 116 4.16 6.66 9.26
N ASP A 117 4.44 7.06 8.03
CA ASP A 117 5.33 6.31 7.14
C ASP A 117 6.77 6.30 7.69
N ASP A 118 7.27 7.40 8.25
CA ASP A 118 8.61 7.51 8.85
C ASP A 118 8.84 6.57 10.06
N ILE A 119 7.78 6.26 10.82
CA ILE A 119 7.88 5.35 11.97
C ILE A 119 7.57 3.89 11.62
N THR A 120 7.14 3.64 10.38
CA THR A 120 6.78 2.32 9.87
C THR A 120 7.94 1.72 9.07
N SER A 121 8.34 0.49 9.38
CA SER A 121 9.38 -0.19 8.60
C SER A 121 8.93 -0.41 7.15
N ILE A 122 9.76 0.02 6.19
CA ILE A 122 9.49 -0.24 4.77
C ILE A 122 9.35 -1.73 4.46
N ASP A 123 10.07 -2.61 5.16
CA ASP A 123 10.02 -4.06 4.93
C ASP A 123 8.62 -4.61 5.24
N ASP A 124 8.06 -4.17 6.38
CA ASP A 124 6.74 -4.61 6.82
C ASP A 124 5.64 -3.96 5.95
N PHE A 125 5.80 -2.69 5.58
CA PHE A 125 4.89 -2.00 4.67
C PHE A 125 4.83 -2.70 3.30
N LEU A 126 5.97 -3.06 2.71
CA LEU A 126 6.02 -3.73 1.41
C LEU A 126 5.46 -5.15 1.47
N ALA A 127 5.75 -5.91 2.54
CA ALA A 127 5.21 -7.25 2.72
C ALA A 127 3.68 -7.26 2.82
N VAL A 128 3.10 -6.33 3.60
CA VAL A 128 1.64 -6.20 3.73
C VAL A 128 1.03 -5.68 2.43
N SER A 129 1.62 -4.67 1.80
CA SER A 129 1.12 -4.09 0.55
C SER A 129 1.09 -5.11 -0.58
N GLU A 130 2.10 -5.98 -0.69
CA GLU A 130 2.10 -7.08 -1.66
C GLU A 130 0.93 -8.05 -1.42
N GLY A 131 0.68 -8.44 -0.17
CA GLY A 131 -0.44 -9.31 0.20
C GLY A 131 -1.80 -8.70 -0.16
N HIS A 132 -2.00 -7.42 0.17
CA HIS A 132 -3.24 -6.71 -0.17
C HIS A 132 -3.42 -6.52 -1.67
N ILE A 133 -2.35 -6.23 -2.42
CA ILE A 133 -2.43 -6.16 -3.89
C ILE A 133 -2.86 -7.50 -4.47
N LEU A 134 -2.34 -8.62 -3.97
CA LEU A 134 -2.76 -9.95 -4.43
C LEU A 134 -4.25 -10.19 -4.15
N GLU A 135 -4.72 -9.83 -2.95
CA GLU A 135 -6.13 -9.93 -2.59
C GLU A 135 -7.01 -9.07 -3.49
N ASP A 136 -6.64 -7.81 -3.70
CA ASP A 136 -7.41 -6.88 -4.53
C ASP A 136 -7.40 -7.29 -6.00
N VAL A 137 -6.29 -7.81 -6.53
CA VAL A 137 -6.20 -8.41 -7.88
C VAL A 137 -7.18 -9.58 -8.00
N ASN A 138 -7.24 -10.47 -7.01
CA ASN A 138 -8.19 -11.58 -7.02
C ASN A 138 -9.64 -11.08 -6.98
N LYS A 139 -9.97 -10.09 -6.14
CA LYS A 139 -11.30 -9.46 -6.10
C LYS A 139 -11.67 -8.82 -7.43
N CYS A 140 -10.73 -8.11 -8.06
CA CYS A 140 -10.91 -7.44 -9.34
C CYS A 140 -11.24 -8.44 -10.47
N ILE A 141 -10.52 -9.57 -10.52
CA ILE A 141 -10.77 -10.67 -11.47
C ILE A 141 -12.11 -11.36 -11.19
N LEU A 142 -12.47 -11.55 -9.92
CA LEU A 142 -13.77 -12.13 -9.55
C LEU A 142 -14.92 -11.21 -9.95
N ALA A 143 -14.84 -9.92 -9.65
CA ALA A 143 -15.85 -8.92 -10.01
C ALA A 143 -16.06 -8.85 -11.54
N LEU A 144 -14.98 -8.92 -12.33
CA LEU A 144 -15.07 -9.01 -13.79
C LEU A 144 -15.90 -10.23 -14.23
N ARG A 145 -15.62 -11.41 -13.67
CA ARG A 145 -16.30 -12.67 -14.04
C ARG A 145 -17.76 -12.68 -13.61
N GLU A 146 -18.06 -12.05 -12.48
CA GLU A 146 -19.42 -11.88 -11.97
C GLU A 146 -20.18 -10.75 -12.67
N GLN A 147 -19.50 -10.00 -13.55
CA GLN A 147 -20.02 -8.85 -14.27
C GLN A 147 -20.52 -7.73 -13.34
N ASP A 148 -19.89 -7.61 -12.17
CA ASP A 148 -20.17 -6.56 -11.19
C ASP A 148 -19.27 -5.35 -11.48
N ALA A 149 -19.86 -4.33 -12.11
CA ALA A 149 -19.14 -3.12 -12.47
C ALA A 149 -18.73 -2.28 -11.24
N ASP A 150 -19.54 -2.28 -10.18
CA ASP A 150 -19.29 -1.48 -8.99
C ASP A 150 -18.12 -2.05 -8.20
N ASP A 151 -18.08 -3.37 -8.01
CA ASP A 151 -16.98 -4.02 -7.30
C ASP A 151 -15.71 -4.12 -8.16
N LEU A 152 -15.84 -4.17 -9.49
CA LEU A 152 -14.69 -4.06 -10.39
C LEU A 152 -14.00 -2.69 -10.26
N ASP A 153 -14.77 -1.59 -10.34
CA ASP A 153 -14.23 -0.24 -10.19
C ASP A 153 -13.63 -0.02 -8.80
N ARG A 154 -14.31 -0.50 -7.76
CA ARG A 154 -13.83 -0.43 -6.37
C ARG A 154 -12.49 -1.16 -6.18
N ALA A 155 -12.40 -2.41 -6.63
CA ALA A 155 -11.18 -3.22 -6.52
C ALA A 155 -10.04 -2.62 -7.35
N ALA A 156 -10.31 -2.16 -8.57
CA ALA A 156 -9.32 -1.48 -9.40
C ALA A 156 -8.82 -0.16 -8.77
N GLY A 157 -9.73 0.60 -8.14
CA GLY A 157 -9.39 1.80 -7.37
C GLY A 157 -8.43 1.49 -6.23
N ALA A 158 -8.69 0.44 -5.46
CA ALA A 158 -7.82 -0.03 -4.37
C ALA A 158 -6.42 -0.45 -4.87
N ILE A 159 -6.36 -1.25 -5.96
CA ILE A 159 -5.08 -1.65 -6.59
C ILE A 159 -4.27 -0.42 -7.00
N ARG A 160 -4.90 0.53 -7.70
CA ARG A 160 -4.25 1.76 -8.16
C ARG A 160 -3.74 2.59 -6.98
N GLY A 161 -4.56 2.78 -5.95
CA GLY A 161 -4.21 3.54 -4.75
C GLY A 161 -3.02 2.93 -4.01
N ARG A 162 -3.05 1.61 -3.78
CA ARG A 162 -1.95 0.89 -3.12
C ARG A 162 -0.67 0.91 -3.95
N ALA A 163 -0.75 0.68 -5.26
CA ALA A 163 0.41 0.70 -6.14
C ALA A 163 1.08 2.10 -6.18
N ALA A 164 0.27 3.16 -6.20
CA ALA A 164 0.77 4.53 -6.11
C ALA A 164 1.43 4.81 -4.74
N ARG A 165 0.84 4.32 -3.64
CA ARG A 165 1.43 4.45 -2.29
C ARG A 165 2.76 3.70 -2.18
N VAL A 166 2.85 2.48 -2.73
CA VAL A 166 4.10 1.71 -2.82
C VAL A 166 5.18 2.52 -3.55
N ALA A 167 4.84 3.10 -4.70
CA ALA A 167 5.79 3.93 -5.44
C ALA A 167 6.25 5.16 -4.65
N HIS A 168 5.34 5.84 -3.95
CA HIS A 168 5.66 7.02 -3.15
C HIS A 168 6.61 6.69 -1.98
N ILE A 169 6.26 5.69 -1.16
CA ILE A 169 7.05 5.31 0.02
C ILE A 169 8.44 4.79 -0.40
N VAL A 170 8.50 3.94 -1.44
CA VAL A 170 9.79 3.42 -1.91
C VAL A 170 10.65 4.54 -2.48
N SER A 171 10.07 5.51 -3.21
CA SER A 171 10.83 6.66 -3.71
C SER A 171 11.41 7.49 -2.56
N GLY A 172 10.59 7.82 -1.56
CA GLY A 172 11.05 8.58 -0.39
C GLY A 172 12.11 7.84 0.42
N GLU A 173 11.97 6.52 0.61
CA GLU A 173 13.00 5.70 1.23
C GLU A 173 14.31 5.73 0.41
N MET A 174 14.24 5.61 -0.93
CA MET A 174 15.43 5.64 -1.78
C MET A 174 16.18 6.99 -1.72
N ASP A 175 15.48 8.10 -1.48
CA ASP A 175 16.07 9.44 -1.32
C ASP A 175 16.93 9.56 -0.06
N SER A 176 16.75 8.66 0.93
CA SER A 176 17.58 8.59 2.13
C SER A 176 18.96 7.93 1.92
N TYR A 177 19.17 7.25 0.78
CA TYR A 177 20.42 6.57 0.44
C TYR A 177 21.25 7.36 -0.57
N GLU A 178 22.56 7.09 -0.62
CA GLU A 178 23.43 7.68 -1.63
C GLU A 178 23.03 7.19 -3.05
N PRO A 179 22.94 8.09 -4.04
CA PRO A 179 22.67 7.71 -5.42
C PRO A 179 23.68 6.69 -5.96
N GLY A 180 23.20 5.59 -6.54
CA GLY A 180 24.06 4.51 -7.01
C GLY A 180 23.31 3.39 -7.73
N VAL A 181 24.00 2.26 -7.92
CA VAL A 181 23.46 1.09 -8.63
C VAL A 181 22.20 0.54 -7.94
N TYR A 182 22.16 0.60 -6.61
CA TYR A 182 21.02 0.16 -5.81
C TYR A 182 19.80 1.05 -5.99
N THR A 183 19.91 2.33 -5.60
CA THR A 183 18.81 3.30 -5.70
C THR A 183 18.34 3.42 -7.15
N GLY A 184 19.26 3.45 -8.12
CA GLY A 184 18.91 3.42 -9.54
C GLY A 184 18.22 2.13 -10.00
N GLY A 185 18.57 0.97 -9.44
CA GLY A 185 17.94 -0.31 -9.73
C GLY A 185 16.50 -0.39 -9.20
N VAL A 186 16.29 0.03 -7.95
CA VAL A 186 14.96 0.11 -7.33
C VAL A 186 14.09 1.13 -8.06
N MET A 187 14.61 2.35 -8.30
CA MET A 187 13.87 3.42 -8.95
C MET A 187 13.45 3.10 -10.39
N LYS A 188 14.23 2.30 -11.13
CA LYS A 188 13.80 1.80 -12.45
C LYS A 188 12.52 0.97 -12.37
N LYS A 189 12.40 0.11 -11.35
CA LYS A 189 11.20 -0.70 -11.15
C LYS A 189 10.01 0.14 -10.69
N VAL A 190 10.25 1.11 -9.81
CA VAL A 190 9.23 2.08 -9.39
C VAL A 190 8.72 2.90 -10.59
N GLN A 191 9.60 3.41 -11.44
CA GLN A 191 9.21 4.14 -12.66
C GLN A 191 8.46 3.25 -13.65
N TYR A 192 8.83 1.97 -13.77
CA TYR A 192 8.09 1.02 -14.60
C TYR A 192 6.66 0.79 -14.07
N LEU A 193 6.51 0.67 -12.75
CA LEU A 193 5.20 0.57 -12.10
C LEU A 193 4.34 1.80 -12.41
N THR A 194 4.86 3.01 -12.16
CA THR A 194 4.09 4.26 -12.25
C THR A 194 3.80 4.68 -13.69
N ASN A 195 4.77 4.52 -14.59
CA ASN A 195 4.69 5.10 -15.94
C ASN A 195 4.20 4.09 -16.98
N THR A 196 4.13 2.80 -16.65
CA THR A 196 3.73 1.75 -17.59
C THR A 196 2.65 0.85 -17.02
N VAL A 197 2.92 0.17 -15.92
CA VAL A 197 2.03 -0.90 -15.42
C VAL A 197 0.70 -0.36 -14.90
N ILE A 198 0.72 0.70 -14.07
CA ILE A 198 -0.52 1.32 -13.56
C ILE A 198 -1.37 1.91 -14.70
N PRO A 199 -0.83 2.72 -15.64
CA PRO A 199 -1.61 3.23 -16.77
C PRO A 199 -2.22 2.14 -17.66
N GLU A 200 -1.47 1.07 -17.93
CA GLU A 200 -1.94 -0.08 -18.71
C GLU A 200 -3.10 -0.80 -18.02
N PHE A 201 -2.96 -1.07 -16.71
CA PHE A 201 -4.01 -1.65 -15.89
C PHE A 201 -5.28 -0.79 -15.88
N VAL A 202 -5.15 0.52 -15.63
CA VAL A 202 -6.30 1.45 -15.64
C VAL A 202 -6.99 1.48 -17.00
N THR A 203 -6.22 1.46 -18.09
CA THR A 203 -6.77 1.41 -19.44
C THR A 203 -7.61 0.15 -19.64
N GLN A 204 -7.11 -1.01 -19.22
CA GLN A 204 -7.82 -2.28 -19.37
C GLN A 204 -9.08 -2.33 -18.50
N VAL A 205 -9.05 -1.79 -17.27
CA VAL A 205 -10.24 -1.67 -16.41
C VAL A 205 -11.31 -0.81 -17.07
N ASN A 206 -10.94 0.33 -17.68
CA ASN A 206 -11.90 1.18 -18.38
C ASN A 206 -12.54 0.45 -19.57
N ILE A 207 -11.77 -0.30 -20.35
CA ILE A 207 -12.29 -1.12 -21.46
C ILE A 207 -13.26 -2.19 -20.95
N ALA A 208 -12.95 -2.82 -19.81
CA ALA A 208 -13.81 -3.80 -19.17
C ALA A 208 -15.15 -3.18 -18.72
N LEU A 209 -15.10 -2.05 -18.00
CA LEU A 209 -16.28 -1.31 -17.55
C LEU A 209 -17.15 -0.83 -18.71
N GLU A 210 -16.54 -0.33 -19.80
CA GLU A 210 -17.28 0.03 -21.01
C GLU A 210 -17.96 -1.19 -21.64
N SER A 211 -17.27 -2.31 -21.70
CA SER A 211 -17.81 -3.55 -22.28
C SER A 211 -18.92 -4.16 -21.41
N LEU A 212 -18.87 -3.98 -20.08
CA LEU A 212 -19.97 -4.31 -19.16
C LEU A 212 -21.18 -3.41 -19.43
N SER A 213 -20.96 -2.09 -19.52
CA SER A 213 -22.04 -1.11 -19.77
C SER A 213 -22.78 -1.34 -21.09
N ARG A 214 -22.08 -1.87 -22.11
CA ARG A 214 -22.62 -2.16 -23.44
C ARG A 214 -23.11 -3.60 -23.60
N ASN A 215 -23.00 -4.45 -22.56
CA ASN A 215 -23.28 -5.88 -22.61
C ASN A 215 -22.50 -6.64 -23.70
N THR A 216 -21.25 -6.24 -23.97
CA THR A 216 -20.36 -6.83 -24.99
C THR A 216 -19.22 -7.65 -24.39
N MET A 217 -19.37 -8.12 -23.14
CA MET A 217 -18.37 -8.92 -22.42
C MET A 217 -17.90 -10.18 -23.16
N HIS A 218 -18.73 -10.78 -24.01
CA HIS A 218 -18.36 -11.94 -24.81
C HIS A 218 -17.20 -11.71 -25.81
N GLN A 219 -16.84 -10.44 -26.08
CA GLN A 219 -15.71 -10.05 -26.94
C GLN A 219 -14.50 -9.58 -26.14
N PHE A 220 -14.64 -9.48 -24.81
CA PHE A 220 -13.58 -9.01 -23.94
C PHE A 220 -12.57 -10.15 -23.70
N ASP A 221 -11.29 -9.81 -23.73
CA ASP A 221 -10.22 -10.78 -23.48
C ASP A 221 -9.94 -10.87 -21.98
N ASP A 222 -10.64 -11.80 -21.32
CA ASP A 222 -10.46 -12.09 -19.90
C ASP A 222 -9.01 -12.48 -19.55
N ASN A 223 -8.32 -13.18 -20.45
CA ASN A 223 -6.95 -13.63 -20.19
C ASN A 223 -5.99 -12.44 -20.19
N GLN A 224 -6.15 -11.53 -21.16
CA GLN A 224 -5.38 -10.29 -21.20
C GLN A 224 -5.60 -9.45 -19.94
N PHE A 225 -6.83 -9.35 -19.44
CA PHE A 225 -7.11 -8.64 -18.19
C PHE A 225 -6.43 -9.27 -16.98
N VAL A 226 -6.48 -10.59 -16.87
CA VAL A 226 -5.80 -11.35 -15.80
C VAL A 226 -4.29 -11.12 -15.86
N ASP A 227 -3.69 -11.18 -17.06
CA ASP A 227 -2.25 -10.98 -17.25
C ASP A 227 -1.81 -9.56 -16.86
N ILE A 228 -2.56 -8.54 -17.26
CA ILE A 228 -2.28 -7.14 -16.89
C ILE A 228 -2.47 -6.93 -15.38
N SER A 229 -3.51 -7.51 -14.77
CA SER A 229 -3.73 -7.42 -13.33
C SER A 229 -2.60 -8.09 -12.54
N LYS A 230 -2.15 -9.26 -12.99
CA LYS A 230 -1.01 -9.97 -12.40
C LYS A 230 0.29 -9.20 -12.54
N LYS A 231 0.49 -8.50 -13.68
CA LYS A 231 1.67 -7.65 -13.91
C LYS A 231 1.83 -6.56 -12.83
N VAL A 232 0.72 -6.03 -12.29
CA VAL A 232 0.76 -5.08 -11.16
C VAL A 232 1.38 -5.75 -9.92
N TYR A 233 0.89 -6.93 -9.55
CA TYR A 233 1.41 -7.72 -8.44
C TYR A 233 2.88 -8.09 -8.63
N ASP A 234 3.23 -8.66 -9.79
CA ASP A 234 4.60 -9.11 -10.10
C ASP A 234 5.60 -7.94 -10.01
N THR A 235 5.22 -6.74 -10.48
CA THR A 235 6.07 -5.55 -10.40
C THR A 235 6.27 -5.07 -8.96
N ILE A 236 5.23 -5.12 -8.13
CA ILE A 236 5.32 -4.75 -6.71
C ILE A 236 6.18 -5.77 -5.93
N HIS A 237 6.00 -7.06 -6.21
CA HIS A 237 6.85 -8.12 -5.69
C HIS A 237 8.33 -7.89 -6.06
N ASP A 238 8.59 -7.53 -7.32
CA ASP A 238 9.94 -7.21 -7.80
C ASP A 238 10.56 -5.99 -7.13
N ILE A 239 9.77 -4.98 -6.81
CA ILE A 239 10.22 -3.81 -6.03
C ILE A 239 10.62 -4.26 -4.63
N ARG A 240 9.76 -5.00 -3.92
CA ARG A 240 10.05 -5.52 -2.57
C ARG A 240 11.33 -6.34 -2.54
N CYS A 241 11.47 -7.30 -3.46
CA CYS A 241 12.68 -8.12 -3.57
C CYS A 241 13.92 -7.25 -3.76
N SER A 242 13.85 -6.20 -4.57
CA SER A 242 14.98 -5.30 -4.83
C SER A 242 15.38 -4.48 -3.61
N VAL A 243 14.40 -4.00 -2.84
CA VAL A 243 14.64 -3.27 -1.58
C VAL A 243 15.35 -4.18 -0.57
N MET A 244 14.94 -5.47 -0.47
CA MET A 244 15.51 -6.44 0.47
C MET A 244 16.94 -6.93 0.14
N VAL A 245 17.36 -6.91 -1.14
CA VAL A 245 18.68 -7.43 -1.59
C VAL A 245 19.86 -6.74 -0.88
N ILE A 246 19.74 -5.47 -0.48
CA ILE A 246 20.82 -4.77 0.22
C ILE A 246 20.86 -5.04 1.73
N ARG A 247 19.73 -5.25 2.41
CA ARG A 247 19.76 -5.44 3.87
C ARG A 247 20.51 -6.72 4.25
N VAL A 248 20.34 -7.81 3.50
CA VAL A 248 21.11 -9.05 3.68
C VAL A 248 22.60 -8.88 3.33
N THR A 249 22.92 -8.09 2.30
CA THR A 249 24.31 -7.87 1.87
C THR A 249 25.07 -6.94 2.82
N ASN A 250 24.43 -5.91 3.36
CA ASN A 250 24.99 -5.00 4.37
C ASN A 250 25.11 -5.65 5.75
N LEU A 251 24.16 -6.49 6.17
CA LEU A 251 24.33 -7.32 7.38
C LEU A 251 25.52 -8.28 7.25
N ASN A 252 25.69 -8.91 6.08
CA ASN A 252 26.86 -9.75 5.81
C ASN A 252 28.17 -8.95 5.80
N LEU A 253 28.20 -7.75 5.21
CA LEU A 253 29.38 -6.88 5.22
C LEU A 253 29.72 -6.39 6.64
N CYS A 254 28.72 -6.08 7.47
CA CYS A 254 28.92 -5.70 8.88
C CYS A 254 29.45 -6.87 9.72
N PHE A 255 28.90 -8.08 9.53
CA PHE A 255 29.40 -9.32 10.14
C PHE A 255 30.84 -9.65 9.71
N PHE A 256 31.16 -9.46 8.43
CA PHE A 256 32.53 -9.66 7.91
C PHE A 256 33.52 -8.61 8.43
N SER A 257 33.07 -7.37 8.67
CA SER A 257 33.89 -6.32 9.26
C SER A 257 34.22 -6.61 10.74
N GLN A 258 33.24 -7.10 11.52
CA GLN A 258 33.45 -7.52 12.92
C GLN A 258 34.32 -8.78 13.06
N LYS A 259 34.32 -9.70 12.08
CA LYS A 259 35.19 -10.89 12.10
C LYS A 259 36.66 -10.63 11.74
N LYS A 260 36.99 -9.47 11.15
CA LYS A 260 38.38 -9.10 10.80
C LYS A 260 39.18 -8.51 11.97
N SER A 261 38.54 -8.17 13.09
CA SER A 261 39.19 -7.56 14.26
C SER A 261 39.56 -8.54 15.39
N SER A 262 39.38 -9.85 15.20
CA SER A 262 39.86 -10.87 16.15
C SER A 262 41.20 -11.48 15.68
N PRO A 263 42.24 -11.57 16.54
CA PRO A 263 43.57 -12.03 16.12
C PRO A 263 43.68 -13.52 15.72
N ASP A 264 42.66 -14.33 15.95
CA ASP A 264 42.76 -15.81 15.85
C ASP A 264 42.42 -16.42 14.48
N THR A 265 42.05 -15.62 13.46
CA THR A 265 41.60 -16.16 12.16
C THR A 265 42.73 -16.47 11.17
N ARG A 266 44.01 -16.24 11.50
CA ARG A 266 45.14 -16.58 10.60
C ARG A 266 45.40 -18.08 10.46
N ALA A 267 44.84 -18.93 11.32
CA ALA A 267 45.10 -20.38 11.30
C ALA A 267 44.09 -21.21 10.49
N ILE A 268 42.99 -20.64 9.99
CA ILE A 268 41.92 -21.40 9.30
C ILE A 268 42.01 -21.30 7.76
N LEU A 269 42.88 -20.44 7.22
CA LEU A 269 42.96 -20.20 5.77
C LEU A 269 43.85 -21.16 4.97
N ASP A 270 44.61 -22.06 5.61
CA ASP A 270 45.56 -22.94 4.88
C ASP A 270 45.07 -24.37 4.61
N HIS A 271 43.85 -24.75 5.01
CA HIS A 271 43.36 -26.12 4.79
C HIS A 271 42.16 -26.31 3.86
N SER A 272 41.77 -25.30 3.09
CA SER A 272 40.70 -25.46 2.07
C SER A 272 41.18 -25.14 0.65
N ARG A 273 42.37 -25.62 0.29
CA ARG A 273 42.83 -25.73 -1.10
C ARG A 273 42.77 -27.19 -1.55
N LYS A 274 41.57 -27.77 -1.56
CA LYS A 274 41.21 -28.99 -2.32
C LYS A 274 39.68 -29.09 -2.37
N GLY A 275 39.17 -29.42 -3.54
CA GLY A 275 37.83 -29.06 -4.00
C GLY A 275 36.66 -29.57 -3.18
N SER A 276 35.60 -28.78 -3.17
CA SER A 276 34.19 -29.20 -3.25
C SER A 276 33.34 -27.94 -3.40
N SER A 277 32.55 -27.86 -4.47
CA SER A 277 31.54 -26.83 -4.69
C SER A 277 30.47 -26.94 -3.61
N LEU A 278 30.41 -25.99 -2.67
CA LEU A 278 29.29 -25.86 -1.73
C LEU A 278 28.25 -24.93 -2.36
N THR A 279 27.28 -25.53 -3.05
CA THR A 279 25.98 -24.91 -3.33
C THR A 279 25.18 -24.88 -2.03
N VAL A 280 25.00 -23.68 -1.47
CA VAL A 280 24.05 -23.45 -0.38
C VAL A 280 22.64 -23.52 -1.00
N LYS A 281 22.06 -24.72 -1.00
CA LYS A 281 20.62 -24.92 -1.18
C LYS A 281 19.93 -24.52 0.13
N THR A 282 19.47 -23.28 0.21
CA THR A 282 18.46 -22.85 1.18
C THR A 282 17.08 -23.07 0.57
N ASP A 283 16.17 -23.64 1.36
CA ASP A 283 14.85 -24.17 1.01
C ASP A 283 13.89 -23.19 0.30
N PHE A 284 14.10 -22.96 -0.99
CA PHE A 284 13.14 -22.28 -1.89
C PHE A 284 12.09 -23.24 -2.47
N SER A 285 12.28 -24.56 -2.34
CA SER A 285 11.47 -25.56 -3.04
C SER A 285 10.11 -25.87 -2.41
N LEU A 286 9.87 -25.54 -1.14
CA LEU A 286 8.61 -25.90 -0.46
C LEU A 286 7.48 -24.89 -0.73
N VAL A 287 7.81 -23.60 -0.86
CA VAL A 287 6.82 -22.54 -1.19
C VAL A 287 6.41 -22.64 -2.66
N GLU A 288 7.35 -22.94 -3.56
CA GLU A 288 7.07 -23.20 -4.97
C GLU A 288 6.21 -24.46 -5.19
N TYR A 289 6.40 -25.50 -4.37
CA TYR A 289 5.57 -26.72 -4.43
C TYR A 289 4.15 -26.49 -3.92
N GLY A 290 3.98 -25.69 -2.86
CA GLY A 290 2.68 -25.33 -2.31
C GLY A 290 1.83 -24.52 -3.31
N ILE A 291 2.46 -23.57 -4.01
CA ILE A 291 1.79 -22.72 -5.01
C ILE A 291 1.42 -23.54 -6.26
N ARG A 292 2.28 -24.47 -6.72
CA ARG A 292 1.95 -25.36 -7.85
C ARG A 292 0.78 -26.31 -7.55
N LEU A 293 0.66 -26.81 -6.32
CA LEU A 293 -0.46 -27.67 -5.91
C LEU A 293 -1.78 -26.91 -5.77
N LEU A 294 -1.75 -25.68 -5.25
CA LEU A 294 -2.93 -24.80 -5.16
C LEU A 294 -3.44 -24.40 -6.55
N ILE A 295 -2.54 -24.03 -7.46
CA ILE A 295 -2.91 -23.69 -8.84
C ILE A 295 -3.46 -24.92 -9.58
N SER A 296 -2.85 -26.10 -9.40
CA SER A 296 -3.35 -27.34 -10.01
C SER A 296 -4.72 -27.78 -9.47
N SER A 297 -5.00 -27.56 -8.18
CA SER A 297 -6.29 -27.87 -7.56
C SER A 297 -7.41 -26.94 -8.05
N VAL A 298 -7.10 -25.65 -8.22
CA VAL A 298 -8.05 -24.63 -8.70
C VAL A 298 -8.36 -24.82 -10.19
N LEU A 299 -7.38 -25.24 -10.99
CA LEU A 299 -7.58 -25.53 -12.42
C LEU A 299 -8.33 -26.85 -12.70
N SER A 300 -8.39 -27.77 -11.72
CA SER A 300 -8.95 -29.12 -11.91
C SER A 300 -10.33 -29.35 -11.25
N GLY A 301 -10.93 -28.30 -10.69
CA GLY A 301 -12.31 -28.33 -10.19
C GLY A 301 -12.62 -29.31 -9.06
N HIS A 302 -11.63 -29.83 -8.33
CA HIS A 302 -11.85 -30.75 -7.21
C HIS A 302 -11.81 -30.04 -5.87
N ASN A 303 -12.93 -30.08 -5.15
CA ASN A 303 -13.05 -29.67 -3.75
C ASN A 303 -12.31 -30.66 -2.83
N ALA A 304 -11.09 -30.32 -2.41
CA ALA A 304 -10.40 -31.04 -1.35
C ALA A 304 -10.47 -30.23 -0.03
N LYS A 305 -11.08 -30.82 1.00
CA LYS A 305 -11.18 -30.24 2.36
C LYS A 305 -9.77 -30.12 3.00
N PRO A 306 -9.54 -29.10 3.85
CA PRO A 306 -8.24 -28.92 4.49
C PRO A 306 -8.07 -29.89 5.67
N GLU A 307 -7.12 -30.82 5.57
CA GLU A 307 -6.56 -31.52 6.73
C GLU A 307 -5.46 -30.68 7.39
N LYS A 308 -5.40 -30.79 8.72
CA LYS A 308 -4.65 -29.96 9.67
C LYS A 308 -3.15 -29.92 9.37
N TRP A 309 -2.57 -28.71 9.35
CA TRP A 309 -1.12 -28.49 9.33
C TRP A 309 -0.55 -28.45 10.76
N PRO A 310 0.63 -29.06 11.01
CA PRO A 310 1.25 -29.05 12.33
C PRO A 310 1.98 -27.73 12.61
N LEU A 311 1.76 -27.19 13.82
CA LEU A 311 2.51 -26.07 14.39
C LEU A 311 3.90 -26.55 14.85
N TYR A 312 4.98 -25.99 14.31
CA TYR A 312 6.34 -25.93 14.90
C TYR A 312 7.07 -24.77 14.20
N GLY A 313 7.88 -23.92 14.83
CA GLY A 313 8.40 -23.79 16.18
C GLY A 313 9.47 -22.68 16.15
N THR A 314 9.53 -21.88 17.21
CA THR A 314 10.51 -20.80 17.44
C THR A 314 11.97 -21.24 17.38
N CYS A 315 12.81 -20.46 16.70
CA CYS A 315 14.19 -20.09 17.08
C CYS A 315 14.57 -18.79 16.36
#